data_AF-A0A1Q5AZ14-F1
#
_entry.id   AF-A0A1Q5AZ14-F1
#
_cell.length_a   1.000
_cell.length_b   1.000
_cell.length_c   1.000
_cell.angle_alpha   90.00
_cell.angle_beta   90.00
_cell.angle_gamma   90.00
#
_symmetry.space_group_name_H-M   'P 1'
#
loop_
_entity.id
_entity.type
_entity.pdbx_description
1 polymer ?
#
loop_
_entity_poly.entity_id
_entity_poly.type
_entity_poly.pdbx_seq_one_letter_code
_entity_poly.pdbx_strand_id
1 'polypeptide(L)'
;MRVEEIFAFDDYWNDSRFARKRPSFRGSLKMAYGDNIYHRDSNGIWQQADSRHSFADGTPNPGHIERDTKADRVLASRDFVYYGGSGPIIPQRFRIDYGIDLIHGAPSYRVNFPNIMRDDVINWIRDDLGMGLQADPYAWDHLRR
;
A
#
# COMPACT_ATOMS: atom_id res chain seq x y z
N MET A 1 0.58 -8.63 -2.68
CA MET A 1 -0.62 -9.06 -1.93
C MET A 1 -1.57 -9.79 -2.86
N ARG A 2 -2.32 -10.75 -2.34
CA ARG A 2 -3.49 -11.34 -3.02
C ARG A 2 -4.74 -10.69 -2.44
N VAL A 3 -5.48 -9.92 -3.24
CA VAL A 3 -6.69 -9.22 -2.77
C VAL A 3 -7.71 -10.25 -2.25
N GLU A 4 -8.15 -10.09 -1.01
CA GLU A 4 -9.19 -10.93 -0.40
C GLU A 4 -10.52 -10.18 -0.29
N GLU A 5 -10.46 -8.90 0.07
CA GLU A 5 -11.64 -8.05 0.25
C GLU A 5 -11.45 -6.71 -0.48
N ILE A 6 -12.56 -6.14 -0.95
CA ILE A 6 -12.59 -4.82 -1.57
C ILE A 6 -13.75 -4.04 -0.97
N PHE A 7 -13.47 -2.84 -0.49
CA PHE A 7 -14.45 -1.95 0.16
C PHE A 7 -14.60 -0.65 -0.63
N ALA A 8 -15.75 0.02 -0.51
CA ALA A 8 -15.78 1.47 -0.71
C ALA A 8 -14.99 2.16 0.43
N PHE A 9 -14.56 3.40 0.21
CA PHE A 9 -13.81 4.15 1.24
C PHE A 9 -14.61 4.30 2.54
N ASP A 10 -15.91 4.58 2.45
CA ASP A 10 -16.76 4.79 3.63
C ASP A 10 -17.03 3.47 4.38
N ASP A 11 -17.16 2.35 3.65
CA ASP A 11 -17.31 1.02 4.26
C ASP A 11 -16.05 0.65 5.05
N TYR A 12 -14.87 0.83 4.43
CA TYR A 12 -13.60 0.65 5.13
C TYR A 12 -13.50 1.58 6.34
N TRP A 13 -13.86 2.86 6.15
CA TRP A 13 -13.76 3.85 7.21
C TRP A 13 -14.61 3.44 8.39
N ASN A 14 -15.87 3.04 8.19
CA ASN A 14 -16.81 2.71 9.26
C ASN A 14 -16.65 1.30 9.84
N ASP A 15 -15.92 0.40 9.17
CA ASP A 15 -15.66 -0.95 9.68
C ASP A 15 -14.74 -0.93 10.92
N SER A 16 -15.24 -1.48 12.02
CA SER A 16 -14.54 -1.57 13.30
C SER A 16 -13.19 -2.30 13.24
N ARG A 17 -12.99 -3.23 12.30
CA ARG A 17 -11.72 -3.94 12.07
C ARG A 17 -10.58 -2.98 11.74
N PHE A 18 -10.90 -1.84 11.12
CA PHE A 18 -9.91 -0.87 10.64
C PHE A 18 -9.86 0.42 11.47
N ALA A 19 -10.65 0.53 12.54
CA ALA A 19 -10.71 1.73 13.37
C ALA A 19 -9.33 2.16 13.92
N ARG A 20 -8.50 1.19 14.35
CA ARG A 20 -7.13 1.44 14.85
C ARG A 20 -6.11 1.76 13.75
N LYS A 21 -6.50 1.63 12.49
CA LYS A 21 -5.66 1.88 11.32
C LYS A 21 -5.88 3.26 10.69
N ARG A 22 -6.83 4.04 11.21
CA ARG A 22 -7.02 5.45 10.83
C ARG A 22 -5.87 6.28 11.39
N PRO A 23 -5.47 7.38 10.73
CA PRO A 23 -4.34 8.18 11.18
C PRO A 23 -4.59 8.82 12.54
N SER A 24 -3.53 8.93 13.34
CA SER A 24 -3.54 9.60 14.64
C SER A 24 -2.13 10.04 15.05
N PHE A 25 -1.97 11.32 15.37
CA PHE A 25 -0.74 11.87 15.94
C PHE A 25 -0.56 11.59 17.43
N ARG A 26 -1.52 10.95 18.09
CA ARG A 26 -1.44 10.59 19.52
C ARG A 26 -0.72 9.26 19.77
N GLY A 27 -0.22 8.62 18.72
CA GLY A 27 0.35 7.28 18.77
C GLY A 27 1.77 7.20 18.23
N SER A 28 2.11 6.05 17.67
CA SER A 28 3.42 5.82 17.05
C SER A 28 3.55 6.54 15.71
N LEU A 29 4.79 6.63 15.19
CA LEU A 29 5.06 7.12 13.84
C LEU A 29 4.17 6.43 12.79
N LYS A 30 3.97 5.11 12.91
CA LYS A 30 3.06 4.33 12.05
C LYS A 30 1.64 4.88 12.05
N MET A 31 1.12 5.22 13.23
CA MET A 31 -0.23 5.74 13.38
C MET A 31 -0.39 7.12 12.74
N ALA A 32 0.67 7.93 12.63
CA ALA A 32 0.57 9.23 11.95
C ALA A 32 0.32 9.13 10.43
N TYR A 33 0.61 7.97 9.82
CA TYR A 33 0.30 7.71 8.40
C TYR A 33 -1.10 7.11 8.22
N GLY A 34 -1.42 6.05 8.98
CA GLY A 34 -2.63 5.25 8.78
C GLY A 34 -2.60 4.40 7.50
N ASP A 35 -3.54 3.46 7.38
CA ASP A 35 -3.66 2.60 6.18
C ASP A 35 -4.58 3.23 5.12
N ASN A 36 -5.62 3.96 5.55
CA ASN A 36 -6.49 4.79 4.69
C ASN A 36 -6.82 6.08 5.43
N ILE A 37 -6.82 7.19 4.70
CA ILE A 37 -7.02 8.55 5.23
C ILE A 37 -8.23 9.26 4.60
N TYR A 38 -8.97 8.60 3.72
CA TYR A 38 -10.11 9.19 3.01
C TYR A 38 -11.44 8.59 3.44
N HIS A 39 -12.44 9.44 3.54
CA HIS A 39 -13.86 9.10 3.73
C HIS A 39 -14.72 10.27 3.25
N ARG A 40 -16.02 10.07 3.10
CA ARG A 40 -16.97 11.15 2.85
C ARG A 40 -17.67 11.57 4.13
N ASP A 41 -18.01 12.85 4.22
CA ASP A 41 -18.90 13.35 5.26
C ASP A 41 -20.37 13.03 4.95
N SER A 42 -21.28 13.50 5.81
CA SER A 42 -22.73 13.30 5.65
C SER A 42 -23.32 13.93 4.38
N ASN A 43 -22.62 14.88 3.76
CA ASN A 43 -23.03 15.52 2.51
C ASN A 43 -22.42 14.82 1.28
N GLY A 44 -21.65 13.74 1.48
CA GLY A 44 -20.96 13.02 0.41
C GLY A 44 -19.68 13.71 -0.06
N ILE A 45 -19.19 14.72 0.67
CA ILE A 45 -17.97 15.46 0.30
C ILE A 45 -16.76 14.69 0.83
N TRP A 46 -15.76 14.50 -0.03
CA TRP A 46 -14.50 13.87 0.36
C TRP A 46 -13.78 14.65 1.45
N GLN A 47 -13.37 13.91 2.47
CA GLN A 47 -12.56 14.35 3.59
C GLN A 47 -11.24 13.58 3.58
N GLN A 48 -10.16 14.29 3.93
CA GLN A 48 -8.88 13.67 4.27
C GLN A 48 -8.66 13.86 5.77
N ALA A 49 -8.48 12.76 6.49
CA ALA A 49 -8.13 12.82 7.90
C ALA A 49 -6.71 13.36 8.10
N ASP A 50 -6.53 14.15 9.16
CA ASP A 50 -5.23 14.73 9.52
C ASP A 50 -4.18 13.63 9.69
N SER A 51 -3.13 13.69 8.87
CA SER A 51 -2.11 12.66 8.72
C SER A 51 -0.82 13.24 8.16
N ARG A 52 0.23 12.41 8.02
CA ARG A 52 1.48 12.82 7.37
C ARG A 52 1.34 13.22 5.89
N HIS A 53 0.18 12.95 5.27
CA HIS A 53 -0.15 13.33 3.90
C HIS A 53 -0.96 14.63 3.79
N SER A 54 -1.38 15.20 4.91
CA SER A 54 -2.00 16.53 5.02
C SER A 54 -0.95 17.64 4.90
N PHE A 55 -1.41 18.88 4.78
CA PHE A 55 -0.52 20.04 4.92
C PHE A 55 0.00 20.16 6.37
N ALA A 56 1.01 21.02 6.57
CA ALA A 56 1.69 21.16 7.86
C ALA A 56 0.77 21.66 8.98
N ASP A 57 -0.33 22.33 8.65
CA ASP A 57 -1.37 22.78 9.57
C ASP A 57 -2.50 21.74 9.78
N GLY A 58 -2.35 20.55 9.21
CA GLY A 58 -3.31 19.44 9.27
C GLY A 58 -4.46 19.55 8.27
N THR A 59 -4.50 20.60 7.44
CA THR A 59 -5.57 20.77 6.45
C THR A 59 -5.46 19.74 5.30
N PRO A 60 -6.59 19.32 4.72
CA PRO A 60 -6.61 18.39 3.59
C PRO A 60 -5.80 18.90 2.39
N ASN A 61 -5.17 17.98 1.66
CA ASN A 61 -4.53 18.25 0.37
C ASN A 61 -5.48 17.88 -0.78
N PRO A 62 -6.12 18.86 -1.47
CA PRO A 62 -7.12 18.58 -2.49
C PRO A 62 -6.57 17.80 -3.69
N GLY A 63 -5.31 18.03 -4.06
CA GLY A 63 -4.66 17.33 -5.17
C GLY A 63 -4.39 15.86 -4.88
N HIS A 64 -4.22 15.49 -3.60
CA HIS A 64 -4.15 14.09 -3.18
C HIS A 64 -5.54 13.44 -3.20
N ILE A 65 -6.55 14.12 -2.65
CA ILE A 65 -7.94 13.64 -2.70
C ILE A 65 -8.34 13.33 -4.14
N GLU A 66 -8.24 14.31 -5.05
CA GLU A 66 -8.64 14.15 -6.45
C GLU A 66 -7.94 12.97 -7.13
N ARG A 67 -6.66 12.73 -6.83
CA ARG A 67 -5.88 11.64 -7.43
C ARG A 67 -6.26 10.29 -6.86
N ASP A 68 -6.33 10.19 -5.54
CA ASP A 68 -6.38 8.92 -4.82
C ASP A 68 -7.81 8.37 -4.74
N THR A 69 -8.83 9.23 -4.84
CA THR A 69 -10.24 8.83 -4.75
C THR A 69 -10.90 8.62 -6.12
N LYS A 70 -10.12 8.47 -7.20
CA LYS A 70 -10.64 8.21 -8.56
C LYS A 70 -11.38 6.88 -8.70
N ALA A 71 -11.05 5.91 -7.86
CA ALA A 71 -11.74 4.64 -7.76
C ALA A 71 -12.17 4.44 -6.31
N ASP A 72 -13.45 4.18 -6.08
CA ASP A 72 -14.00 3.96 -4.74
C ASP A 72 -13.73 2.51 -4.28
N ARG A 73 -12.45 2.20 -4.06
CA ARG A 73 -11.94 0.84 -3.84
C ARG A 73 -10.75 0.86 -2.87
N VAL A 74 -10.94 0.33 -1.66
CA VAL A 74 -9.87 0.02 -0.71
C VAL A 74 -9.66 -1.50 -0.69
N LEU A 75 -8.42 -1.94 -0.95
CA LEU A 75 -8.07 -3.36 -1.04
C LEU A 75 -7.53 -3.86 0.30
N ALA A 76 -8.06 -4.97 0.81
CA ALA A 76 -7.57 -5.61 2.02
C ALA A 76 -7.20 -7.07 1.78
N SER A 77 -6.20 -7.52 2.54
CA SER A 77 -5.73 -8.90 2.52
C SER A 77 -4.90 -9.22 3.76
N ARG A 78 -4.94 -10.48 4.17
CA ARG A 78 -4.01 -11.11 5.10
C ARG A 78 -2.89 -11.87 4.37
N ASP A 79 -3.07 -12.14 3.09
CA ASP A 79 -2.10 -12.76 2.18
C ASP A 79 -1.29 -11.67 1.46
N PHE A 80 -0.33 -11.10 2.17
CA PHE A 80 0.55 -10.04 1.65
C PHE A 80 1.99 -10.22 2.13
N VAL A 81 2.90 -9.50 1.48
CA VAL A 81 4.27 -9.32 1.94
C VAL A 81 4.67 -7.85 1.74
N TYR A 82 5.31 -7.25 2.74
CA TYR A 82 5.89 -5.91 2.69
C TYR A 82 7.34 -5.98 3.15
N TYR A 83 8.27 -5.75 2.22
CA TYR A 83 9.70 -5.88 2.47
C TYR A 83 10.35 -4.63 3.06
N GLY A 84 9.62 -3.51 3.17
CA GLY A 84 10.18 -2.26 3.70
C GLY A 84 11.45 -1.83 2.98
N GLY A 85 12.46 -1.40 3.74
CA GLY A 85 13.80 -1.07 3.24
C GLY A 85 14.69 -2.27 2.94
N SER A 86 14.22 -3.51 3.13
CA SER A 86 15.01 -4.74 3.01
C SER A 86 14.49 -5.64 1.87
N GLY A 87 14.14 -5.04 0.74
CA GLY A 87 13.69 -5.76 -0.46
C GLY A 87 14.67 -6.82 -0.95
N PRO A 88 14.20 -7.96 -1.49
CA PRO A 88 15.07 -8.98 -2.04
C PRO A 88 15.77 -8.50 -3.31
N ILE A 89 16.93 -9.09 -3.61
CA ILE A 89 17.52 -9.00 -4.94
C ILE A 89 16.65 -9.84 -5.88
N ILE A 90 16.18 -9.22 -6.96
CA ILE A 90 15.35 -9.89 -7.97
C ILE A 90 16.22 -10.86 -8.78
N PRO A 91 15.92 -12.17 -8.79
CA PRO A 91 16.66 -13.14 -9.60
C PRO A 91 16.72 -12.76 -11.08
N GLN A 92 17.87 -12.97 -11.70
CA GLN A 92 18.10 -12.60 -13.11
C GLN A 92 17.09 -13.30 -14.05
N ARG A 93 16.64 -14.52 -13.72
CA ARG A 93 15.62 -15.24 -14.50
C ARG A 93 14.33 -14.44 -14.72
N PHE A 94 13.89 -13.68 -13.72
CA PHE A 94 12.70 -12.83 -13.83
C PHE A 94 12.91 -11.58 -14.68
N ARG A 95 14.15 -11.31 -15.11
CA ARG A 95 14.49 -10.16 -15.94
C ARG A 95 14.67 -10.51 -17.41
N ILE A 96 15.05 -11.75 -17.72
CA ILE A 96 15.45 -12.15 -19.08
C ILE A 96 14.74 -13.39 -19.64
N ASP A 97 14.36 -14.37 -18.80
CA ASP A 97 13.97 -15.70 -19.31
C ASP A 97 12.55 -15.76 -19.89
N TYR A 98 11.72 -14.77 -19.56
CA TYR A 98 10.29 -14.76 -19.90
C TYR A 98 9.96 -13.87 -21.10
N GLY A 99 10.97 -13.36 -21.80
CA GLY A 99 10.80 -12.38 -22.88
C GLY A 99 10.30 -11.01 -22.41
N ILE A 100 10.24 -10.81 -21.09
CA ILE A 100 9.80 -9.57 -20.44
C ILE A 100 10.49 -9.42 -19.07
N ASP A 101 10.97 -8.22 -18.76
CA ASP A 101 11.59 -7.92 -17.45
C ASP A 101 10.49 -7.69 -16.40
N LEU A 102 10.57 -8.38 -15.25
CA LEU A 102 9.67 -8.14 -14.10
C LEU A 102 9.74 -6.69 -13.62
N ILE A 103 10.92 -6.07 -13.73
CA ILE A 103 11.19 -4.73 -13.23
C ILE A 103 10.91 -3.69 -14.30
N HIS A 104 10.11 -2.70 -13.93
CA HIS A 104 9.83 -1.56 -14.77
C HIS A 104 10.97 -0.54 -14.65
N GLY A 105 11.48 -0.02 -15.77
CA GLY A 105 12.57 0.96 -15.78
C GLY A 105 12.19 2.38 -15.30
N ALA A 106 10.93 2.58 -14.94
CA ALA A 106 10.37 3.84 -14.46
C ALA A 106 9.21 3.56 -13.50
N PRO A 107 8.81 4.53 -12.64
CA PRO A 107 7.64 4.39 -11.77
C PRO A 107 6.35 4.19 -12.58
N SER A 108 5.95 2.93 -12.74
CA SER A 108 4.77 2.53 -13.49
C SER A 108 4.35 1.13 -13.03
N TYR A 109 3.24 0.63 -13.56
CA TYR A 109 2.73 -0.71 -13.32
C TYR A 109 2.60 -1.48 -14.63
N ARG A 110 2.60 -2.81 -14.53
CA ARG A 110 2.35 -3.72 -15.63
C ARG A 110 1.43 -4.84 -15.16
N VAL A 111 0.48 -5.24 -16.01
CA VAL A 111 -0.60 -6.18 -15.63
C VAL A 111 -0.64 -7.46 -16.47
N ASN A 112 0.04 -7.50 -17.62
CA ASN A 112 -0.03 -8.62 -18.57
C ASN A 112 1.29 -9.37 -18.62
N PHE A 113 1.57 -10.16 -17.58
CA PHE A 113 2.73 -11.06 -17.54
C PHE A 113 2.36 -12.46 -18.07
N PRO A 114 3.30 -13.20 -18.69
CA PRO A 114 3.09 -14.60 -19.03
C PRO A 114 2.68 -15.41 -17.80
N ASN A 115 1.70 -16.31 -17.93
CA ASN A 115 1.21 -17.12 -16.80
C ASN A 115 2.35 -17.89 -16.11
N ILE A 116 3.26 -18.47 -16.91
CA ILE A 116 4.42 -19.21 -16.38
C ILE A 116 5.34 -18.33 -15.52
N MET A 117 5.55 -17.07 -15.92
CA MET A 117 6.33 -16.11 -15.14
C MET A 117 5.62 -15.75 -13.84
N ARG A 118 4.31 -15.48 -13.92
CA ARG A 118 3.50 -15.14 -12.76
C ARG A 118 3.56 -16.25 -11.70
N ASP A 119 3.42 -17.50 -12.14
CA ASP A 119 3.39 -18.64 -11.23
C ASP A 119 4.78 -18.89 -10.61
N ASP A 120 5.88 -18.78 -11.37
CA ASP A 120 7.26 -18.87 -10.84
C ASP A 120 7.57 -17.74 -9.85
N VAL A 121 7.18 -16.49 -10.15
CA VAL A 121 7.35 -15.35 -9.21
C VAL A 121 6.54 -15.57 -7.92
N ILE A 122 5.30 -16.06 -8.03
CA ILE A 122 4.48 -16.34 -6.84
C ILE A 122 5.11 -17.42 -5.97
N ASN A 123 5.61 -18.51 -6.58
CA ASN A 123 6.27 -19.59 -5.86
C ASN A 123 7.55 -19.07 -5.18
N TRP A 124 8.41 -18.35 -5.92
CA TRP A 124 9.60 -17.72 -5.35
C TRP A 124 9.29 -16.82 -4.14
N ILE A 125 8.25 -15.99 -4.23
CA ILE A 125 7.83 -15.14 -3.09
C ILE A 125 7.40 -16.01 -1.89
N ARG A 126 6.57 -17.03 -2.13
CA ARG A 126 5.97 -17.84 -1.06
C ARG A 126 6.98 -18.78 -0.40
N ASP A 127 7.91 -19.31 -1.17
CA ASP A 127 8.84 -20.34 -0.72
C ASP A 127 10.10 -19.73 -0.09
N ASP A 128 10.59 -18.60 -0.62
CA ASP A 128 11.92 -18.09 -0.28
C ASP A 128 11.92 -16.80 0.56
N LEU A 129 10.83 -16.02 0.59
CA LEU A 129 10.86 -14.63 1.08
C LEU A 129 9.98 -14.32 2.30
N GLY A 130 9.18 -15.29 2.74
CA GLY A 130 8.27 -15.12 3.88
C GLY A 130 7.05 -14.24 3.57
N MET A 131 6.14 -14.14 4.55
CA MET A 131 4.85 -13.46 4.41
C MET A 131 4.62 -12.44 5.52
N GLY A 132 3.82 -11.41 5.24
CA GLY A 132 3.50 -10.32 6.15
C GLY A 132 4.53 -9.18 6.13
N LEU A 133 4.70 -8.53 7.27
CA LEU A 133 5.65 -7.43 7.45
C LEU A 133 7.06 -8.00 7.68
N GLN A 134 7.99 -7.79 6.75
CA GLN A 134 9.38 -8.29 6.86
C GLN A 134 10.34 -7.24 7.44
N ALA A 135 10.16 -5.96 7.10
CA ALA A 135 10.98 -4.87 7.63
C ALA A 135 10.21 -3.54 7.63
N ASP A 136 10.75 -2.56 8.35
CA ASP A 136 10.22 -1.21 8.40
C ASP A 136 10.45 -0.45 7.09
N PRO A 137 9.67 0.61 6.82
CA PRO A 137 9.90 1.47 5.67
C PRO A 137 11.32 2.02 5.68
N TYR A 138 11.99 2.03 4.51
CA TYR A 138 13.36 2.53 4.35
C TYR A 138 13.60 3.91 4.98
N ALA A 139 12.62 4.81 4.83
CA ALA A 139 12.73 6.17 5.36
C ALA A 139 12.68 6.27 6.89
N TRP A 140 12.21 5.23 7.59
CA TRP A 140 12.02 5.28 9.04
C TRP A 140 13.32 5.06 9.82
N ASP A 141 14.32 4.41 9.23
CA ASP A 141 15.64 4.23 9.86
C ASP A 141 16.31 5.57 10.16
N HIS A 142 16.00 6.61 9.38
CA HIS A 142 16.51 7.97 9.58
C HIS A 142 15.65 8.83 10.53
N LEU A 143 14.44 8.38 10.85
CA LEU A 143 13.49 9.07 11.72
C LEU A 143 13.56 8.62 13.19
N ARG A 144 14.28 7.53 13.47
CA ARG A 144 14.62 7.11 14.84
C ARG A 144 15.83 7.91 15.34
N ARG A 145 15.63 9.19 15.64
CA ARG A 145 16.57 10.02 16.41
C ARG A 145 15.90 10.53 17.66
#